data_AF-A0A933HVT6-F1
#
_entry.id   AF-A0A933HVT6-F1
#
_cell.length_a   1.000
_cell.length_b   1.000
_cell.length_c   1.000
_cell.angle_alpha   90.00
_cell.angle_beta   90.00
_cell.angle_gamma   90.00
#
_symmetry.space_group_name_H-M   'P 1'
#
loop_
_entity.id
_entity.type
_entity.pdbx_description
1 polymer ?
#
loop_
_entity_poly.entity_id
_entity_poly.type
_entity_poly.pdbx_seq_one_letter_code
_entity_poly.pdbx_strand_id
1 'polypeptide(L)'
;MRRAFLLTLALGFAALVAVAYLIWSFREFRVSGTITIASHLHRRVPQGQVVLFVIAKNKGGVPIAMQRIVNPQFPVSFHLRNADLIVPDSRVRDAMILQAQMNTHGQAGHPQPGDLEGSAKDLVLPGERDTHIVIDKEL
;
A
#
# COMPACT_ATOMS: atom_id res chain seq x y z
N MET A 1 -30.89 30.58 31.78
CA MET A 1 -30.28 30.77 30.45
C MET A 1 -28.92 30.10 30.29
N ARG A 2 -27.95 30.27 31.22
CA ARG A 2 -26.60 29.67 31.10
C ARG A 2 -26.54 28.14 31.01
N ARG A 3 -27.37 27.40 31.76
CA ARG A 3 -27.38 25.93 31.77
C ARG A 3 -27.90 25.30 30.46
N ALA A 4 -28.91 25.91 29.84
CA ALA A 4 -29.44 25.46 28.55
C ALA A 4 -28.43 25.65 27.41
N PHE A 5 -27.69 26.78 27.43
CA PHE A 5 -26.64 27.07 26.46
C PHE A 5 -25.44 26.10 26.56
N LEU A 6 -25.06 25.72 27.79
CA LEU A 6 -24.00 24.74 28.04
C LEU A 6 -24.39 23.32 27.57
N LEU A 7 -25.66 22.93 27.75
CA LEU A 7 -26.17 21.63 27.28
C LEU A 7 -26.20 21.52 25.75
N THR A 8 -26.61 22.58 25.05
CA THR A 8 -26.57 22.62 23.58
C THR A 8 -25.15 22.59 23.03
N LEU A 9 -24.20 23.26 23.71
CA LEU A 9 -22.78 23.22 23.33
C LEU A 9 -22.17 21.82 23.51
N ALA A 10 -22.52 21.14 24.62
CA ALA A 10 -22.06 19.79 24.92
C ALA A 10 -22.62 18.75 23.93
N LEU A 11 -23.90 18.84 23.54
CA LEU A 11 -24.47 17.99 22.49
C LEU A 11 -23.81 18.23 21.12
N GLY A 12 -23.55 19.49 20.76
CA GLY A 12 -22.86 19.83 19.51
C GLY A 12 -21.44 19.24 19.46
N PHE A 13 -20.70 19.32 20.56
CA PHE A 13 -19.37 18.71 20.67
C PHE A 13 -19.43 17.18 20.60
N ALA A 14 -20.37 16.54 21.29
CA ALA A 14 -20.56 15.09 21.23
C ALA A 14 -20.90 14.60 19.82
N ALA A 15 -21.74 15.34 19.08
CA ALA A 15 -22.05 15.03 17.69
C ALA A 15 -20.82 15.16 16.79
N LEU A 16 -20.00 16.21 16.96
CA LEU A 16 -18.75 16.39 16.21
C LEU A 16 -17.75 15.25 16.50
N VAL A 17 -17.61 14.84 17.75
CA VAL A 17 -16.76 13.71 18.13
C VAL A 17 -17.27 12.41 17.52
N ALA A 18 -18.57 12.15 17.56
CA ALA A 18 -19.18 10.95 16.96
C ALA A 18 -19.00 10.92 15.44
N VAL A 19 -19.19 12.05 14.75
CA VAL A 19 -18.96 12.17 13.30
C VAL A 19 -17.49 11.96 12.97
N ALA A 20 -16.56 12.57 13.71
CA ALA A 20 -15.13 12.34 13.53
C ALA A 20 -14.75 10.87 13.76
N TYR A 21 -15.34 10.22 14.77
CA TYR A 21 -15.13 8.82 15.05
C TYR A 21 -15.65 7.92 13.92
N LEU A 22 -16.83 8.21 13.38
CA LEU A 22 -17.40 7.49 12.23
C LEU A 22 -16.54 7.65 10.97
N ILE A 23 -16.10 8.88 10.66
CA ILE A 23 -15.19 9.14 9.53
C ILE A 23 -13.87 8.37 9.70
N TRP A 24 -13.35 8.28 10.93
CA TRP A 24 -12.15 7.52 11.22
C TRP A 24 -12.36 6.01 11.11
N SER A 25 -13.52 5.49 11.53
CA SER A 25 -13.83 4.05 11.49
C SER A 25 -14.13 3.52 10.09
N PHE A 26 -14.60 4.36 9.17
CA PHE A 26 -14.94 3.99 7.78
C PHE A 26 -13.81 4.21 6.77
N ARG A 27 -12.57 4.45 7.22
CA ARG A 27 -11.45 4.61 6.29
C ARG A 27 -11.11 3.28 5.63
N GLU A 28 -11.51 3.12 4.37
CA GLU A 28 -11.09 2.01 3.52
C GLU A 28 -9.56 1.97 3.40
N PHE A 29 -9.00 0.78 3.43
CA PHE A 29 -7.61 0.56 3.06
C PHE A 29 -7.39 0.98 1.60
N ARG A 30 -6.51 1.96 1.42
CA ARG A 30 -6.07 2.43 0.11
C ARG A 30 -4.62 2.86 0.17
N VAL A 31 -3.80 2.41 -0.76
CA VAL A 31 -2.45 2.95 -0.98
C VAL A 31 -2.25 3.08 -2.48
N SER A 32 -1.69 4.19 -2.94
CA SER A 32 -1.43 4.37 -4.37
C SER A 32 -0.16 5.14 -4.63
N GLY A 33 0.44 4.91 -5.79
CA GLY A 33 1.68 5.57 -6.14
C GLY A 33 2.25 5.11 -7.46
N THR A 34 3.56 5.30 -7.61
CA THR A 34 4.30 5.01 -8.85
C THR A 34 5.52 4.15 -8.55
N ILE A 35 5.77 3.17 -9.41
CA ILE A 35 6.94 2.31 -9.36
C ILE A 35 7.84 2.63 -10.54
N THR A 36 9.14 2.76 -10.28
CA THR A 36 10.20 2.95 -11.29
C THR A 36 11.26 1.86 -11.17
N ILE A 37 12.10 1.75 -12.19
CA ILE A 37 13.27 0.88 -12.17
C ILE A 37 14.52 1.78 -12.17
N ALA A 38 15.44 1.50 -11.25
CA ALA A 38 16.71 2.18 -11.18
C ALA A 38 17.50 1.99 -12.49
N SER A 39 18.22 3.04 -12.91
CA SER A 39 18.89 3.07 -14.22
C SER A 39 19.89 1.94 -14.43
N HIS A 40 20.56 1.45 -13.37
CA HIS A 40 21.51 0.34 -13.48
C HIS A 40 20.84 -1.01 -13.79
N LEU A 41 19.53 -1.14 -13.57
CA LEU A 41 18.77 -2.37 -13.84
C LEU A 41 17.99 -2.35 -15.16
N HIS A 42 18.01 -1.26 -15.94
CA HIS A 42 17.25 -1.20 -17.21
C HIS A 42 17.61 -2.31 -18.19
N ARG A 43 18.86 -2.79 -18.18
CA ARG A 43 19.32 -3.93 -19.00
C ARG A 43 19.07 -5.30 -18.37
N ARG A 44 18.59 -5.35 -17.12
CA ARG A 44 18.27 -6.56 -16.36
C ARG A 44 16.79 -6.89 -16.35
N VAL A 45 15.95 -5.97 -16.81
CA VAL A 45 14.51 -6.20 -16.97
C VAL A 45 14.31 -7.41 -17.89
N PRO A 46 13.67 -8.50 -17.42
CA PRO A 46 13.51 -9.69 -18.23
C PRO A 46 12.73 -9.38 -19.51
N GLN A 47 13.18 -9.95 -20.62
CA GLN A 47 12.49 -9.84 -21.91
C GLN A 47 11.38 -10.90 -21.95
N GLY A 48 10.14 -10.49 -22.24
CA GLY A 48 8.99 -11.41 -22.37
C GLY A 48 7.89 -11.16 -21.35
N GLN A 49 7.17 -12.22 -20.95
CA GLN A 49 6.08 -12.11 -20.00
C GLN A 49 6.64 -11.96 -18.58
N VAL A 50 6.41 -10.79 -18.00
CA VAL A 50 6.82 -10.46 -16.63
C VAL A 50 5.61 -10.09 -15.80
N VAL A 51 5.68 -10.38 -14.51
CA VAL A 51 4.65 -10.05 -13.54
C VAL A 51 5.27 -9.21 -12.45
N LEU A 52 4.64 -8.08 -12.15
CA LEU A 52 4.96 -7.21 -11.03
C LEU A 52 3.93 -7.42 -9.93
N PHE A 53 4.42 -7.74 -8.75
CA PHE A 53 3.65 -7.84 -7.51
C PHE A 53 3.94 -6.63 -6.65
N VAL A 54 2.90 -5.88 -6.29
CA VAL A 54 2.98 -4.80 -5.32
C VAL A 54 2.43 -5.34 -4.01
N ILE A 55 3.27 -5.44 -3.00
CA ILE A 55 3.01 -6.18 -1.77
C ILE A 55 3.08 -5.22 -0.60
N ALA A 56 1.98 -5.10 0.15
CA ALA A 56 2.01 -4.48 1.47
C ALA A 56 2.28 -5.57 2.52
N LYS A 57 3.20 -5.29 3.44
CA LYS A 57 3.56 -6.18 4.56
C LYS A 57 3.39 -5.44 5.88
N ASN A 58 2.91 -6.12 6.91
CA ASN A 58 2.97 -5.57 8.26
C ASN A 58 4.43 -5.47 8.76
N LYS A 59 4.64 -4.86 9.93
CA LYS A 59 5.98 -4.74 10.53
C LYS A 59 6.71 -6.07 10.77
N GLY A 60 5.96 -7.17 10.90
CA GLY A 60 6.50 -8.53 11.03
C GLY A 60 6.87 -9.18 9.69
N GLY A 61 6.74 -8.46 8.56
CA GLY A 61 7.06 -8.98 7.23
C GLY A 61 5.97 -9.85 6.60
N VAL A 62 4.82 -10.00 7.26
CA VAL A 62 3.70 -10.80 6.75
C VAL A 62 2.91 -10.01 5.70
N PRO A 63 2.68 -10.55 4.50
CA PRO A 63 1.84 -9.92 3.48
C PRO A 63 0.40 -9.68 3.98
N ILE A 64 -0.11 -8.47 3.76
CA ILE A 64 -1.47 -8.05 4.13
C ILE A 64 -2.31 -7.64 2.93
N ALA A 65 -1.67 -7.14 1.85
CA ALA A 65 -2.32 -6.83 0.59
C ALA A 65 -1.37 -7.13 -0.58
N MET A 66 -1.93 -7.46 -1.74
CA MET A 66 -1.13 -7.70 -2.95
C MET A 66 -1.90 -7.37 -4.22
N GLN A 67 -1.30 -6.53 -5.07
CA GLN A 67 -1.75 -6.28 -6.43
C GLN A 67 -0.82 -6.98 -7.43
N ARG A 68 -1.40 -7.59 -8.46
CA ARG A 68 -0.68 -8.23 -9.57
C ARG A 68 -0.85 -7.41 -10.85
N ILE A 69 0.27 -7.05 -11.48
CA ILE A 69 0.31 -6.31 -12.75
C ILE A 69 1.09 -7.14 -13.77
N VAL A 70 0.45 -7.51 -14.88
CA VAL A 70 1.06 -8.29 -15.95
C VAL A 70 1.67 -7.33 -16.98
N ASN A 71 2.91 -7.61 -17.40
CA ASN A 71 3.63 -6.83 -18.41
C ASN A 71 3.60 -5.31 -18.13
N PRO A 72 4.05 -4.86 -16.93
CA PRO A 72 4.03 -3.45 -16.57
C PRO A 72 4.86 -2.61 -17.55
N GLN A 73 4.38 -1.41 -17.85
CA GLN A 73 5.14 -0.38 -18.56
C GLN A 73 5.60 0.66 -17.55
N PHE A 74 6.91 0.83 -17.41
CA PHE A 74 7.49 1.75 -16.42
C PHE A 74 7.64 3.17 -16.98
N PRO A 75 7.39 4.22 -16.17
CA PRO A 75 6.87 4.17 -14.80
C PRO A 75 5.44 3.65 -14.74
N VAL A 76 5.14 2.77 -13.77
CA VAL A 76 3.83 2.13 -13.64
C VAL A 76 3.12 2.61 -12.37
N SER A 77 1.84 2.94 -12.50
CA SER A 77 0.99 3.28 -11.36
C SER A 77 0.45 2.03 -10.67
N PHE A 78 0.34 2.06 -9.35
CA PHE A 78 -0.29 0.99 -8.57
C PHE A 78 -1.38 1.55 -7.65
N HIS A 79 -2.34 0.69 -7.32
CA HIS A 79 -3.46 1.01 -6.44
C HIS A 79 -3.82 -0.23 -5.61
N LEU A 80 -3.38 -0.26 -4.36
CA LEU A 80 -3.86 -1.22 -3.37
C LEU A 80 -5.16 -0.69 -2.76
N ARG A 81 -6.20 -1.53 -2.72
CA ARG A 81 -7.53 -1.25 -2.17
C ARG A 81 -7.97 -2.43 -1.29
N ASN A 82 -9.12 -2.29 -0.64
CA ASN A 82 -9.72 -3.39 0.15
C ASN A 82 -9.82 -4.72 -0.63
N ALA A 83 -10.04 -4.68 -1.95
CA ALA A 83 -10.12 -5.88 -2.79
C ALA A 83 -8.78 -6.62 -2.94
N ASP A 84 -7.65 -5.94 -2.68
CA ASP A 84 -6.30 -6.50 -2.75
C ASP A 84 -5.85 -7.07 -1.40
N LEU A 85 -6.67 -6.93 -0.34
CA LEU A 85 -6.37 -7.47 0.98
C LEU A 85 -6.40 -8.99 0.98
N ILE A 86 -5.39 -9.59 1.61
CA ILE A 86 -5.29 -11.04 1.85
C ILE A 86 -5.72 -11.38 3.28
N VAL A 87 -5.72 -10.37 4.15
CA VAL A 87 -6.18 -10.46 5.55
C VAL A 87 -7.47 -9.65 5.73
N PRO A 88 -8.24 -9.86 6.81
CA PRO A 88 -9.38 -9.00 7.11
C PRO A 88 -8.98 -7.54 7.29
N ASP A 89 -9.77 -6.62 6.72
CA ASP A 89 -9.55 -5.16 6.74
C ASP A 89 -9.36 -4.59 8.15
N SER A 90 -10.06 -5.16 9.15
CA SER A 90 -9.94 -4.76 10.56
C SER A 90 -8.51 -4.83 11.13
N ARG A 91 -7.61 -5.58 10.48
CA ARG A 91 -6.20 -5.75 10.86
C ARG A 91 -5.23 -4.78 10.16
N VAL A 92 -5.70 -3.93 9.23
CA VAL A 92 -4.84 -3.03 8.45
C VAL A 92 -5.02 -1.59 8.92
N ARG A 93 -4.51 -1.29 10.12
CA ARG A 93 -4.56 0.06 10.71
C ARG A 93 -3.19 0.68 10.92
N ASP A 94 -2.15 -0.14 10.95
CA ASP A 94 -0.79 0.27 11.23
C ASP A 94 -0.02 0.61 9.96
N ALA A 95 1.09 1.34 10.15
CA ALA A 95 2.06 1.57 9.09
C ALA A 95 2.65 0.24 8.57
N MET A 96 2.87 0.17 7.26
CA MET A 96 3.24 -1.04 6.53
C MET A 96 4.49 -0.83 5.69
N ILE A 97 5.17 -1.92 5.39
CA ILE A 97 6.28 -1.94 4.42
C ILE A 97 5.65 -2.18 3.04
N LEU A 98 6.03 -1.37 2.06
CA LEU A 98 5.58 -1.54 0.68
C LEU A 98 6.73 -2.02 -0.18
N GLN A 99 6.54 -3.17 -0.84
CA GLN A 99 7.55 -3.84 -1.65
C GLN A 99 7.02 -4.08 -3.06
N ALA A 100 7.90 -3.95 -4.05
CA ALA A 100 7.69 -4.39 -5.42
C ALA A 100 8.56 -5.64 -5.69
N GLN A 101 7.97 -6.68 -6.26
CA GLN A 101 8.68 -7.87 -6.74
C GLN A 101 8.31 -8.11 -8.19
N MET A 102 9.29 -8.22 -9.08
CA MET A 102 9.09 -8.47 -10.50
C MET A 102 9.80 -9.76 -10.91
N ASN A 103 9.06 -10.66 -11.55
CA ASN A 103 9.58 -11.97 -11.97
C ASN A 103 8.90 -12.49 -13.25
N THR A 104 9.42 -13.58 -13.79
CA THR A 104 8.87 -14.27 -14.99
C THR A 104 8.07 -15.52 -14.65
N HIS A 105 8.23 -16.08 -13.44
CA HIS A 105 7.57 -17.32 -13.00
C HIS A 105 6.19 -17.11 -12.39
N GLY A 106 5.81 -15.87 -12.06
CA GLY A 106 4.47 -15.51 -11.63
C GLY A 106 4.14 -15.88 -10.18
N GLN A 107 5.14 -16.11 -9.33
CA GLN A 107 4.96 -16.41 -7.90
C GLN A 107 5.52 -15.28 -7.03
N ALA A 108 4.70 -14.67 -6.17
CA ALA A 108 5.19 -13.69 -5.19
C ALA A 108 5.82 -14.40 -3.98
N GLY A 109 6.87 -13.82 -3.39
CA GLY A 109 7.50 -14.35 -2.17
C GLY A 109 8.40 -15.58 -2.36
N HIS A 110 8.62 -16.02 -3.60
CA HIS A 110 9.54 -17.09 -3.96
C HIS A 110 10.70 -16.52 -4.79
N PRO A 111 11.72 -15.92 -4.13
CA PRO A 111 12.81 -15.25 -4.84
C PRO A 111 13.64 -16.27 -5.63
N GLN A 112 13.88 -15.97 -6.91
CA GLN A 112 14.74 -16.73 -7.81
C GLN A 112 15.82 -15.84 -8.42
N PRO A 113 16.97 -16.42 -8.85
CA PRO A 113 18.00 -15.66 -9.55
C PRO A 113 17.44 -14.89 -10.76
N GLY A 114 17.71 -13.59 -10.82
CA GLY A 114 17.22 -12.69 -11.88
C GLY A 114 15.86 -12.06 -11.61
N ASP A 115 15.20 -12.38 -10.49
CA ASP A 115 14.06 -11.60 -10.01
C ASP A 115 14.54 -10.20 -9.59
N LEU A 116 13.68 -9.19 -9.80
CA LEU A 116 13.98 -7.82 -9.41
C LEU A 116 13.09 -7.41 -8.23
N GLU A 117 13.66 -6.70 -7.27
CA GLU A 117 12.94 -6.20 -6.10
C GLU A 117 13.23 -4.73 -5.80
N GLY A 118 12.32 -4.11 -5.07
CA GLY A 118 12.41 -2.75 -4.58
C GLY A 118 11.47 -2.51 -3.42
N SER A 119 11.71 -1.49 -2.61
CA SER A 119 10.82 -1.12 -1.50
C SER A 119 10.64 0.39 -1.42
N ALA A 120 9.51 0.83 -0.87
CA ALA A 120 9.36 2.21 -0.44
C ALA A 120 10.40 2.51 0.66
N LYS A 121 10.93 3.72 0.67
CA LYS A 121 11.98 4.13 1.61
C LYS A 121 11.48 4.17 3.05
N ASP A 122 10.24 4.62 3.24
CA ASP A 122 9.61 4.82 4.53
C ASP A 122 8.41 3.88 4.71
N LEU A 123 7.97 3.72 5.96
CA LEU A 123 6.72 3.01 6.24
C LEU A 123 5.54 3.80 5.70
N VAL A 124 4.61 3.10 5.09
CA VAL A 124 3.44 3.67 4.40
C VAL A 124 2.20 3.52 5.28
N LEU A 125 1.40 4.58 5.41
CA LEU A 125 0.16 4.53 6.17
C LEU A 125 -1.03 4.09 5.31
N PRO A 126 -2.06 3.44 5.90
CA PRO A 126 -3.34 3.27 5.22
C PRO A 126 -3.91 4.63 4.80
N GLY A 127 -4.23 4.76 3.52
CA GLY A 127 -4.75 5.96 2.88
C GLY A 127 -3.70 6.82 2.17
N GLU A 128 -2.42 6.47 2.28
CA GLU A 128 -1.34 7.24 1.66
C GLU A 128 -1.39 7.20 0.13
N ARG A 129 -1.00 8.31 -0.48
CA ARG A 129 -0.98 8.51 -1.94
C ARG A 129 0.39 9.00 -2.36
N ASP A 130 0.64 8.91 -3.67
CA ASP A 130 1.87 9.39 -4.29
C ASP A 130 3.14 8.72 -3.74
N THR A 131 2.99 7.52 -3.17
CA THR A 131 4.11 6.72 -2.68
C THR A 131 5.02 6.31 -3.85
N HIS A 132 6.33 6.36 -3.64
CA HIS A 132 7.29 5.95 -4.65
C HIS A 132 8.02 4.68 -4.24
N ILE A 133 8.09 3.72 -5.16
CA ILE A 133 8.93 2.52 -5.03
C ILE A 133 9.92 2.52 -6.17
N VAL A 134 11.19 2.29 -5.85
CA VAL A 134 12.24 2.07 -6.85
C VAL A 134 12.65 0.61 -6.79
N ILE A 135 12.53 -0.09 -7.92
CA ILE A 135 13.14 -1.41 -8.11
C ILE A 135 14.62 -1.19 -8.39
N ASP A 136 15.48 -1.54 -7.44
CA ASP A 136 16.90 -1.21 -7.44
C ASP A 136 17.82 -2.40 -7.13
N LYS A 137 17.24 -3.58 -6.86
CA LYS A 137 17.98 -4.80 -6.56
C LYS A 137 17.59 -5.96 -7.47
N GLU A 138 18.60 -6.70 -7.91
CA GLU A 138 18.49 -8.02 -8.56
C GLU A 138 18.79 -9.09 -7.50
N LEU A 139 18.01 -10.17 -7.51
CA LEU A 139 18.12 -11.31 -6.58
C LEU A 139 18.94 -12.45 -7.15
#